data_AF-A0A354EGJ1-F1
#
_entry.id   AF-A0A354EGJ1-F1
#
_cell.length_a   1.000
_cell.length_b   1.000
_cell.length_c   1.000
_cell.angle_alpha   90.00
_cell.angle_beta   90.00
_cell.angle_gamma   90.00
#
_symmetry.space_group_name_H-M   'P 1'
#
loop_
_entity.id
_entity.type
_entity.pdbx_description
1 polymer ?
#
loop_
_entity_poly.entity_id
_entity_poly.type
_entity_poly.pdbx_seq_one_letter_code
_entity_poly.pdbx_strand_id
1 'polypeptide(L)'
;METKDIITRSLAALITERLYAAGYFWRTTQQQEIDYIEERGSRMYAYEFKWSTQKKARRFPKTFLDNYKGVATRIVTRENYEEFLAEEL
;
A
#
# COMPACT_ATOMS: atom_id res chain seq x y z
N MET A 1 12.01 8.86 -13.38
CA MET A 1 10.83 8.07 -13.01
C MET A 1 11.31 7.06 -11.99
N GLU A 2 10.94 7.24 -10.72
CA GLU A 2 11.46 6.39 -9.65
C GLU A 2 10.83 4.99 -9.75
N THR A 3 11.59 3.96 -9.37
CA THR A 3 11.16 2.55 -9.44
C THR A 3 9.84 2.31 -8.68
N LYS A 4 9.54 3.14 -7.68
CA LYS A 4 8.28 3.13 -6.95
C LYS A 4 7.08 3.50 -7.81
N ASP A 5 7.19 4.54 -8.64
CA ASP A 5 6.08 5.01 -9.49
C ASP A 5 5.64 3.93 -10.48
N ILE A 6 6.61 3.18 -11.02
CA ILE A 6 6.35 2.13 -12.00
C ILE A 6 5.63 0.95 -11.34
N ILE A 7 6.03 0.58 -10.12
CA ILE A 7 5.41 -0.52 -9.36
C ILE A 7 3.99 -0.12 -8.97
N THR A 8 3.79 1.06 -8.38
CA THR A 8 2.48 1.55 -7.95
C THR A 8 1.50 1.63 -9.12
N ARG A 9 1.93 2.14 -10.29
CA ARG A 9 1.06 2.28 -11.45
C ARG A 9 0.71 0.93 -12.09
N SER A 10 1.64 -0.01 -12.11
CA SER A 10 1.41 -1.36 -12.64
C SER A 10 0.48 -2.16 -11.72
N LEU A 11 0.66 -2.02 -10.40
CA LEU A 11 -0.23 -2.63 -9.41
C LEU A 11 -1.66 -2.05 -9.51
N ALA A 12 -1.78 -0.72 -9.60
CA ALA A 12 -3.06 -0.05 -9.77
C ALA A 12 -3.79 -0.50 -11.04
N ALA A 13 -3.07 -0.69 -12.15
CA ALA A 13 -3.65 -1.18 -13.40
C ALA A 13 -4.15 -2.64 -13.28
N LEU A 14 -3.34 -3.53 -12.68
CA LEU A 14 -3.71 -4.93 -12.47
C LEU A 14 -4.90 -5.10 -11.52
N ILE A 15 -5.00 -4.25 -10.49
CA ILE A 15 -6.10 -4.29 -9.51
C ILE A 15 -7.39 -3.71 -10.12
N THR A 16 -7.30 -2.62 -10.90
CA THR A 16 -8.46 -1.98 -11.56
C THR A 16 -9.11 -2.90 -12.59
N GLU A 17 -8.32 -3.69 -13.32
CA GLU A 17 -8.84 -4.61 -14.33
C GLU A 17 -9.57 -5.82 -13.73
N ARG A 18 -9.39 -6.14 -12.44
CA ARG A 18 -9.83 -7.46 -11.93
C ARG A 18 -11.01 -7.53 -10.98
N LEU A 19 -11.40 -6.54 -10.17
CA LEU A 19 -12.64 -6.58 -9.37
C LEU A 19 -12.79 -5.27 -8.60
N TYR A 20 -14.01 -4.72 -8.50
CA TYR A 20 -14.61 -3.76 -7.55
C TYR A 20 -13.78 -3.27 -6.32
N ALA A 21 -12.51 -2.93 -6.50
CA ALA A 21 -11.62 -2.49 -5.44
C ALA A 21 -11.28 -1.03 -5.72
N ALA A 22 -11.82 -0.14 -4.91
CA ALA A 22 -11.54 1.28 -5.04
C ALA A 22 -10.15 1.55 -4.47
N GLY A 23 -9.21 1.91 -5.34
CA GLY A 23 -7.85 2.30 -4.97
C GLY A 23 -7.77 3.78 -4.59
N TYR A 24 -7.09 4.09 -3.50
CA TYR A 24 -6.90 5.43 -2.97
C TYR A 24 -5.44 5.71 -2.63
N PHE A 25 -5.06 6.97 -2.73
CA PHE A 25 -3.79 7.49 -2.21
C PHE A 25 -4.08 8.40 -1.04
N TRP A 26 -3.38 8.22 0.07
CA TRP A 26 -3.58 9.05 1.26
C TRP A 26 -2.37 9.94 1.48
N ARG A 27 -2.63 11.24 1.68
CA ARG A 27 -1.62 12.24 2.03
C ARG A 27 -2.19 13.32 2.94
N THR A 28 -1.35 13.92 3.77
CA THR A 28 -1.72 14.99 4.70
C THR A 28 -0.98 16.28 4.41
N THR A 29 -1.50 17.39 4.94
CA THR A 29 -0.82 18.70 4.92
C THR A 29 0.52 18.68 5.66
N GLN A 30 0.72 17.72 6.56
CA GLN A 30 1.97 17.47 7.28
C GLN A 30 2.92 16.53 6.51
N GLN A 31 2.68 16.31 5.22
CA GLN A 31 3.51 15.47 4.33
C GLN A 31 3.66 14.02 4.80
N GLN A 32 2.66 13.51 5.52
CA GLN A 32 2.54 12.06 5.76
C GLN A 32 1.77 11.45 4.61
N GLU A 33 2.18 10.27 4.19
CA GLU A 33 1.65 9.58 3.01
C GLU A 33 1.47 8.09 3.32
N ILE A 34 0.55 7.45 2.60
CA ILE A 34 0.45 6.00 2.43
C ILE A 34 0.52 5.71 0.93
N ASP A 35 1.43 4.81 0.53
CA ASP A 35 1.71 4.54 -0.88
C ASP A 35 0.48 4.01 -1.64
N TYR A 36 -0.32 3.13 -1.02
CA TYR A 36 -1.53 2.59 -1.64
C TYR A 36 -2.55 2.15 -0.59
N ILE A 37 -3.82 2.42 -0.84
CA ILE A 37 -4.94 1.91 -0.06
C ILE A 37 -5.93 1.33 -1.05
N GLU A 38 -6.56 0.22 -0.68
CA GLU A 38 -7.68 -0.32 -1.43
C GLU A 38 -8.82 -0.67 -0.48
N GLU A 39 -10.04 -0.52 -0.98
CA GLU A 39 -11.24 -1.00 -0.34
C GLU A 39 -11.73 -2.23 -1.09
N ARG A 40 -11.82 -3.38 -0.40
CA ARG A 40 -12.34 -4.63 -0.95
C ARG A 40 -13.56 -5.06 -0.14
N GLY A 41 -14.74 -4.90 -0.73
CA GLY A 41 -16.01 -5.15 -0.03
C GLY A 41 -16.19 -4.15 1.13
N SER A 42 -16.26 -4.64 2.36
CA SER A 42 -16.40 -3.81 3.57
C SER A 42 -15.10 -3.66 4.37
N ARG A 43 -13.95 -4.03 3.79
CA ARG A 43 -12.64 -3.97 4.45
C ARG A 43 -11.70 -3.04 3.69
N MET A 44 -10.93 -2.26 4.44
CA MET A 44 -9.85 -1.44 3.92
C MET A 44 -8.50 -2.07 4.20
N TYR A 45 -7.63 -2.00 3.19
CA TYR A 45 -6.27 -2.49 3.24
C TYR A 45 -5.32 -1.36 2.84
N ALA A 46 -4.26 -1.17 3.62
CA ALA A 46 -3.27 -0.13 3.40
C ALA A 46 -1.88 -0.75 3.24
N TYR A 47 -1.18 -0.30 2.21
CA TYR A 47 0.07 -0.86 1.74
C TYR A 47 1.16 0.21 1.66
N GLU A 48 2.35 -0.18 2.11
CA GLU A 48 3.56 0.63 2.07
C GLU A 48 4.67 -0.16 1.39
N PHE A 49 5.24 0.37 0.31
CA PHE A 49 6.26 -0.30 -0.49
C PHE A 49 7.66 0.20 -0.13
N LYS A 50 8.52 -0.71 0.33
CA LYS A 50 9.90 -0.43 0.73
C LYS A 50 10.88 -1.29 -0.07
N TRP A 51 11.38 -0.73 -1.17
CA TRP A 51 12.35 -1.39 -2.06
C TRP A 51 13.84 -1.17 -1.67
N SER A 52 14.11 -0.37 -0.64
CA SER A 52 15.48 -0.10 -0.16
C SER A 52 15.80 -0.95 1.07
N THR A 53 16.85 -1.77 0.96
CA THR A 53 17.32 -2.71 2.00
C THR A 53 17.90 -2.04 3.25
N GLN A 54 18.21 -0.74 3.19
CA GLN A 54 18.94 -0.06 4.27
C GLN A 54 18.06 0.64 5.31
N LYS A 55 16.77 0.84 5.03
CA LYS A 55 15.85 1.48 5.99
C LYS A 55 14.94 0.42 6.57
N LYS A 56 15.09 0.16 7.89
CA LYS A 56 14.13 -0.64 8.68
C LYS A 56 12.71 -0.28 8.24
N ALA A 57 11.88 -1.30 8.01
CA ALA A 57 10.47 -1.14 7.64
C ALA A 57 9.83 -0.07 8.55
N ARG A 58 9.57 1.11 7.98
CA ARG A 58 8.99 2.23 8.70
C ARG A 58 7.55 1.82 9.02
N ARG A 59 7.18 1.82 10.29
CA ARG A 59 5.80 1.55 10.70
C ARG A 59 4.86 2.57 10.06
N PHE A 60 3.61 2.17 9.86
CA PHE A 60 2.55 3.07 9.40
C PHE A 60 2.48 4.33 10.29
N PRO A 61 2.22 5.52 9.70
CA PRO A 61 2.03 6.74 10.46
C PRO A 61 0.97 6.54 11.54
N LYS A 62 1.28 6.89 12.79
CA LYS A 62 0.33 6.76 13.89
C LYS A 62 -0.96 7.54 13.61
N THR A 63 -0.85 8.72 13.00
CA THR A 63 -1.98 9.53 12.53
C THR A 63 -2.92 8.75 11.63
N PHE A 64 -2.38 7.91 10.73
CA PHE A 64 -3.21 7.09 9.85
C PHE A 64 -3.96 6.02 10.65
N LEU A 65 -3.26 5.28 11.51
CA LEU A 65 -3.86 4.23 12.35
C LEU A 65 -4.93 4.78 13.32
N ASP A 66 -4.72 5.98 13.85
CA ASP A 66 -5.65 6.62 14.77
C ASP A 66 -6.94 7.08 14.06
N ASN A 67 -6.84 7.53 12.80
CA ASN A 67 -7.99 7.98 11.98
C ASN A 67 -8.73 6.81 11.31
N TYR A 68 -8.03 5.76 10.91
CA TYR A 68 -8.59 4.60 10.19
C TYR A 68 -8.46 3.34 11.04
N LYS A 69 -9.33 3.21 12.04
CA LYS A 69 -9.34 2.05 12.92
C LYS A 69 -9.84 0.81 12.18
N GLY A 70 -9.17 -0.32 12.39
CA GLY A 70 -9.55 -1.60 11.77
C GLY A 70 -9.07 -1.78 10.32
N VAL A 71 -8.28 -0.85 9.79
CA VAL A 71 -7.59 -1.03 8.51
C VAL A 71 -6.52 -2.11 8.64
N ALA A 72 -6.49 -3.05 7.70
CA ALA A 72 -5.41 -4.01 7.62
C ALA A 72 -4.18 -3.34 7.01
N THR A 73 -3.04 -3.37 7.71
CA THR A 73 -1.81 -2.71 7.26
C THR A 73 -0.74 -3.71 6.88
N ARG A 74 -0.13 -3.54 5.70
CA ARG A 74 0.90 -4.43 5.19
C ARG A 74 2.08 -3.64 4.62
N ILE A 75 3.28 -3.98 5.07
CA ILE A 75 4.52 -3.42 4.51
C ILE A 75 5.08 -4.43 3.52
N VAL A 76 5.17 -4.02 2.26
CA VAL A 76 5.70 -4.83 1.17
C VAL A 76 7.15 -4.42 0.93
N THR A 77 8.07 -5.36 1.09
CA THR A 77 9.50 -5.20 0.86
C THR A 77 9.93 -6.08 -0.31
N ARG A 78 11.18 -5.94 -0.77
CA ARG A 78 11.70 -6.78 -1.85
C ARG A 78 11.71 -8.27 -1.47
N GLU A 79 11.85 -8.57 -0.20
CA GLU A 79 11.93 -9.92 0.35
C GLU A 79 10.56 -10.62 0.42
N ASN A 80 9.46 -9.87 0.63
CA ASN A 80 8.11 -10.43 0.76
C ASN A 80 7.18 -10.07 -0.42
N TYR A 81 7.70 -9.41 -1.46
CA TYR A 81 6.91 -9.00 -2.62
C TYR A 81 6.33 -10.18 -3.39
N GLU A 82 7.09 -11.26 -3.55
CA GLU A 82 6.59 -12.47 -4.24
C GLU A 82 5.47 -13.14 -3.45
N GLU A 83 5.61 -13.24 -2.12
CA GLU A 83 4.56 -13.72 -1.22
C GLU A 83 3.33 -12.81 -1.25
N PHE A 84 3.53 -11.49 -1.27
CA PHE A 84 2.46 -10.51 -1.47
C PHE A 84 1.72 -10.71 -2.78
N LEU A 85 2.42 -10.91 -3.90
CA LEU A 85 1.75 -11.19 -5.15
C LEU A 85 1.00 -12.53 -5.11
N ALA A 86 1.55 -13.57 -4.50
CA ALA A 86 0.92 -14.90 -4.47
C ALA A 86 -0.32 -14.97 -3.56
N GLU A 87 -0.40 -14.15 -2.51
CA GLU A 87 -1.58 -14.07 -1.63
C GLU A 87 -2.69 -13.18 -2.17
N GLU A 88 -2.33 -12.23 -3.05
CA GLU A 88 -3.23 -11.19 -3.56
C GLU A 88 -3.67 -11.44 -5.02
N LEU A 89 -3.04 -12.40 -5.71
CA LEU A 89 -3.42 -12.94 -7.04
C LEU A 89 -4.09 -14.31 -6.92
#